data_AF-A0A5J4SUI7-F1
#
_entry.id   AF-A0A5J4SUI7-F1
#
_cell.length_a   1.000
_cell.length_b   1.000
_cell.length_c   1.000
_cell.angle_alpha   90.00
_cell.angle_beta   90.00
_cell.angle_gamma   90.00
#
_symmetry.space_group_name_H-M   'P 1'
#
loop_
_entity.id
_entity.type
_entity.pdbx_description
1 polymer ?
#
loop_
_entity_poly.entity_id
_entity_poly.type
_entity_poly.pdbx_seq_one_letter_code
_entity_poly.pdbx_strand_id
1 'polypeptide(L)'
;MSKRSDITQHSFRGTLTSNEILTIVASLEKEKDEQLKDSLRQLLFLISTSPEGQRIEGGEIIIDKIVKIFCTQNESEIQALCLSILLNFNSKSGLAVNESHIQTLYASLIQAIQSTNQAISEQTSV
;
A
#
# COMPACT_ATOMS: atom_id res chain seq x y z
N MET A 1 26.31 -8.77 -31.45
CA MET A 1 25.49 -7.60 -31.04
C MET A 1 24.08 -8.10 -30.75
N SER A 2 23.70 -8.20 -29.47
CA SER A 2 22.30 -8.46 -29.06
C SER A 2 22.06 -7.75 -27.74
N LYS A 3 21.56 -6.52 -27.81
CA LYS A 3 21.23 -5.67 -26.64
C LYS A 3 19.87 -4.95 -26.80
N ARG A 4 19.08 -5.32 -27.82
CA ARG A 4 17.86 -4.58 -28.20
C ARG A 4 16.56 -5.20 -27.68
N SER A 5 16.62 -6.39 -27.09
CA SER A 5 15.42 -7.17 -26.71
C SER A 5 14.99 -6.98 -25.25
N ASP A 6 15.92 -6.68 -24.33
CA ASP A 6 15.63 -6.58 -22.90
C ASP A 6 14.97 -5.27 -22.48
N ILE A 7 15.34 -4.16 -23.13
CA ILE A 7 14.86 -2.81 -22.77
C ILE A 7 13.35 -2.67 -23.04
N THR A 8 12.87 -3.26 -24.13
CA THR A 8 11.46 -3.19 -24.54
C THR A 8 10.56 -4.07 -23.66
N GLN A 9 11.01 -5.26 -23.23
CA GLN A 9 10.22 -6.11 -22.34
C GLN A 9 10.06 -5.51 -20.94
N HIS A 10 11.14 -4.95 -20.38
CA HIS A 10 11.09 -4.29 -19.06
C HIS A 10 10.17 -3.06 -19.09
N SER A 11 10.26 -2.24 -20.15
CA SER A 11 9.39 -1.07 -20.32
C SER A 11 7.92 -1.47 -20.44
N PHE A 12 7.61 -2.53 -21.20
CA PHE A 12 6.23 -2.96 -21.41
C PHE A 12 5.62 -3.56 -20.14
N ARG A 13 6.40 -4.36 -19.40
CA ARG A 13 5.95 -4.95 -18.14
C ARG A 13 5.71 -3.90 -17.07
N GLY A 14 6.56 -2.86 -16.99
CA GLY A 14 6.39 -1.77 -16.03
C GLY A 14 5.18 -0.87 -16.30
N THR A 15 4.82 -0.67 -17.57
CA THR A 15 3.61 0.09 -17.95
C THR A 15 2.33 -0.70 -17.67
N LEU A 16 2.34 -2.02 -17.90
CA LEU A 16 1.19 -2.89 -17.61
C LEU A 16 0.89 -2.92 -16.10
N THR A 17 1.91 -3.08 -15.26
CA THR A 17 1.72 -3.12 -13.79
C THR A 17 1.23 -1.79 -13.23
N SER A 18 1.61 -0.66 -13.82
CA SER A 18 1.15 0.67 -13.37
C SER A 18 -0.34 0.90 -13.68
N ASN A 19 -0.81 0.45 -14.85
CA ASN A 19 -2.22 0.52 -15.22
C ASN A 19 -3.11 -0.41 -14.36
N GLU A 20 -2.59 -1.59 -14.01
CA GLU A 20 -3.29 -2.54 -13.13
C GLU A 20 -3.45 -1.98 -11.72
N ILE A 21 -2.39 -1.37 -11.16
CA ILE A 21 -2.42 -0.72 -9.84
C ILE A 21 -3.51 0.35 -9.78
N LEU A 22 -3.55 1.28 -10.75
CA LEU A 22 -4.55 2.35 -10.76
C LEU A 22 -5.97 1.84 -10.98
N THR A 23 -6.13 0.75 -11.75
CA THR A 23 -7.43 0.11 -11.97
C THR A 23 -7.99 -0.46 -10.67
N ILE A 24 -7.17 -1.19 -9.91
CA ILE A 24 -7.56 -1.73 -8.60
C ILE A 24 -7.91 -0.58 -7.65
N VAL A 25 -7.03 0.43 -7.55
CA VAL A 25 -7.22 1.58 -6.67
C VAL A 25 -8.53 2.32 -6.96
N ALA A 26 -8.94 2.42 -8.23
CA ALA A 26 -10.20 3.02 -8.61
C ALA A 26 -11.44 2.22 -8.17
N SER A 27 -11.33 0.90 -7.98
CA SER A 27 -12.46 0.04 -7.57
C SER A 27 -12.64 -0.07 -6.05
N LEU A 28 -11.56 0.08 -5.26
CA LEU A 28 -11.54 -0.22 -3.82
C LEU A 28 -12.71 0.40 -3.01
N GLU A 29 -13.09 1.65 -3.28
CA GLU A 29 -14.15 2.33 -2.51
C GLU A 29 -15.56 1.73 -2.70
N LYS A 30 -15.75 0.93 -3.76
CA LYS A 30 -17.02 0.26 -4.07
C LYS A 30 -17.07 -1.15 -3.49
N GLU A 31 -15.93 -1.67 -3.05
CA GLU A 31 -15.75 -3.04 -2.58
C GLU A 31 -15.92 -3.12 -1.07
N LYS A 32 -16.31 -4.29 -0.57
CA LYS A 32 -16.55 -4.53 0.85
C LYS A 32 -16.00 -5.89 1.26
N ASP A 33 -15.72 -6.01 2.55
CA ASP A 33 -15.36 -7.26 3.23
C ASP A 33 -14.29 -8.06 2.45
N GLU A 34 -14.58 -9.32 2.09
CA GLU A 34 -13.62 -10.19 1.42
C GLU A 34 -13.20 -9.70 0.03
N GLN A 35 -14.09 -9.05 -0.72
CA GLN A 35 -13.71 -8.49 -2.03
C GLN A 35 -12.68 -7.36 -1.86
N LEU A 36 -12.91 -6.50 -0.85
CA LEU A 36 -11.95 -5.44 -0.53
C LEU A 36 -10.61 -6.03 -0.09
N LYS A 37 -10.61 -7.07 0.75
CA LYS A 37 -9.39 -7.75 1.17
C LYS A 37 -8.62 -8.35 -0.01
N ASP A 38 -9.31 -9.02 -0.92
CA ASP A 38 -8.67 -9.63 -2.09
C ASP A 38 -8.04 -8.59 -3.02
N SER A 39 -8.72 -7.48 -3.26
CA SER A 39 -8.16 -6.36 -4.02
C SER A 39 -6.97 -5.71 -3.33
N LEU A 40 -7.02 -5.54 -2.00
CA LEU A 40 -5.89 -5.03 -1.22
C LEU A 40 -4.69 -5.99 -1.26
N ARG A 41 -4.91 -7.31 -1.19
CA ARG A 41 -3.85 -8.32 -1.33
C ARG A 41 -3.22 -8.28 -2.74
N GLN A 42 -4.03 -8.15 -3.78
CA GLN A 42 -3.55 -8.00 -5.16
C GLN A 42 -2.73 -6.71 -5.34
N LEU A 43 -3.22 -5.60 -4.80
CA LEU A 43 -2.51 -4.32 -4.83
C LEU A 43 -1.16 -4.41 -4.10
N LEU A 44 -1.14 -5.01 -2.91
CA LEU A 44 0.08 -5.25 -2.15
C LEU A 44 1.08 -6.10 -2.94
N PHE A 45 0.61 -7.16 -3.60
CA PHE A 45 1.46 -8.01 -4.45
C PHE A 45 2.11 -7.21 -5.59
N LEU A 46 1.32 -6.41 -6.33
CA LEU A 46 1.85 -5.61 -7.44
C LEU A 46 2.86 -4.57 -6.97
N ILE A 47 2.61 -3.88 -5.85
CA ILE A 47 3.53 -2.88 -5.29
C ILE A 47 4.81 -3.54 -4.76
N SER A 48 4.69 -4.62 -4.00
CA SER A 48 5.86 -5.30 -3.40
C SER A 48 6.77 -5.97 -4.44
N THR A 49 6.20 -6.48 -5.53
CA THR A 49 6.95 -7.12 -6.63
C THR A 49 7.41 -6.13 -7.70
N SER A 50 7.07 -4.84 -7.56
CA SER A 50 7.58 -3.80 -8.45
C SER A 50 9.11 -3.70 -8.33
N PRO A 51 9.84 -3.64 -9.46
CA PRO A 51 11.28 -3.48 -9.48
C PRO A 51 11.76 -2.31 -8.62
N GLU A 52 12.88 -2.49 -7.93
CA GLU A 52 13.49 -1.42 -7.13
C GLU A 52 13.84 -0.22 -8.01
N GLY A 53 13.55 0.99 -7.52
CA GLY A 53 13.75 2.24 -8.27
C GLY A 53 12.71 2.49 -9.37
N GLN A 54 11.77 1.57 -9.62
CA GLN A 54 10.66 1.84 -10.52
C GLN A 54 9.63 2.72 -9.80
N ARG A 55 9.47 3.95 -10.30
CA ARG A 55 8.41 4.85 -9.84
C ARG A 55 7.05 4.26 -10.19
N ILE A 56 6.19 4.15 -9.20
CA ILE A 56 4.78 3.80 -9.37
C ILE A 56 4.01 5.11 -9.62
N GLU A 57 3.25 5.16 -10.71
CA GLU A 57 2.46 6.33 -11.08
C GLU A 57 1.23 6.51 -10.16
N GLY A 58 0.77 7.76 -10.02
CA GLY A 58 -0.43 8.09 -9.23
C GLY A 58 -0.28 7.95 -7.72
N GLY A 59 0.95 8.08 -7.19
CA GLY A 59 1.23 7.88 -5.77
C GLY A 59 0.32 8.64 -4.79
N GLU A 60 0.00 9.90 -5.07
CA GLU A 60 -0.92 10.68 -4.24
C GLU A 60 -2.32 10.05 -4.17
N ILE A 61 -2.85 9.58 -5.30
CA ILE A 61 -4.17 8.94 -5.38
C ILE A 61 -4.18 7.60 -4.62
N ILE A 62 -3.09 6.84 -4.73
CA ILE A 62 -2.90 5.58 -4.00
C ILE A 62 -2.89 5.85 -2.50
N ILE A 63 -2.08 6.81 -2.05
CA ILE A 63 -1.95 7.16 -0.62
C ILE A 63 -3.31 7.62 -0.08
N ASP A 64 -3.97 8.58 -0.75
CA ASP A 64 -5.25 9.12 -0.30
C ASP A 64 -6.31 8.02 -0.12
N LYS A 65 -6.48 7.16 -1.13
CA LYS A 65 -7.48 6.07 -1.07
C LYS A 65 -7.15 5.04 0.00
N ILE A 66 -5.89 4.65 0.15
CA ILE A 66 -5.51 3.65 1.15
C ILE A 66 -5.63 4.20 2.57
N VAL A 67 -5.26 5.48 2.79
CA VAL A 67 -5.47 6.16 4.08
C VAL A 67 -6.97 6.26 4.40
N LYS A 68 -7.80 6.63 3.43
CA LYS A 68 -9.24 6.69 3.61
C LYS A 68 -9.83 5.33 4.01
N ILE A 69 -9.43 4.25 3.35
CA ILE A 69 -9.89 2.89 3.70
C ILE A 69 -9.43 2.52 5.11
N PHE A 70 -8.15 2.75 5.45
CA PHE A 70 -7.62 2.51 6.78
C PHE A 70 -8.43 3.23 7.87
N CYS A 71 -8.76 4.52 7.67
CA CYS A 71 -9.50 5.32 8.64
C CYS A 71 -10.98 4.96 8.76
N THR A 72 -11.57 4.31 7.75
CA THR A 72 -13.02 4.03 7.71
C THR A 72 -13.36 2.58 8.03
N GLN A 73 -12.41 1.66 7.91
CA GLN A 73 -12.60 0.24 8.18
C GLN A 73 -12.19 -0.08 9.62
N ASN A 74 -13.00 -0.90 10.30
CA ASN A 74 -12.75 -1.35 11.69
C ASN A 74 -12.15 -2.76 11.76
N GLU A 75 -12.00 -3.42 10.62
CA GLU A 75 -11.51 -4.78 10.55
C GLU A 75 -9.97 -4.77 10.50
N SER A 76 -9.35 -5.49 11.43
CA SER A 76 -7.91 -5.43 11.68
C SER A 76 -7.07 -5.91 10.50
N GLU A 77 -7.53 -6.92 9.75
CA GLU A 77 -6.82 -7.44 8.59
C GLU A 77 -6.81 -6.42 7.45
N ILE A 78 -7.93 -5.76 7.15
CA ILE A 78 -8.01 -4.67 6.18
C ILE A 78 -7.08 -3.52 6.58
N GLN A 79 -7.09 -3.13 7.86
CA GLN A 79 -6.18 -2.11 8.36
C GLN A 79 -4.72 -2.53 8.17
N ALA A 80 -4.34 -3.76 8.54
CA ALA A 80 -2.99 -4.28 8.36
C ALA A 80 -2.54 -4.35 6.89
N LEU A 81 -3.45 -4.69 5.98
CA LEU A 81 -3.19 -4.67 4.54
C LEU A 81 -2.94 -3.25 4.02
N CYS A 82 -3.76 -2.27 4.43
CA CYS A 82 -3.56 -0.86 4.08
C CYS A 82 -2.18 -0.36 4.51
N LEU A 83 -1.78 -0.70 5.74
CA LEU A 83 -0.47 -0.33 6.28
C LEU A 83 0.67 -0.98 5.50
N SER A 84 0.54 -2.27 5.17
CA SER A 84 1.53 -3.01 4.39
C SER A 84 1.72 -2.40 3.01
N ILE A 85 0.62 -1.99 2.36
CA ILE A 85 0.65 -1.29 1.06
C ILE A 85 1.43 0.02 1.18
N LEU A 86 1.12 0.85 2.17
CA LEU A 86 1.76 2.16 2.37
C LEU A 86 3.27 2.04 2.65
N LEU A 87 3.67 1.03 3.42
CA LEU A 87 5.09 0.73 3.70
C LEU A 87 5.84 0.29 2.44
N ASN A 88 5.27 -0.63 1.67
CA ASN A 88 5.88 -1.13 0.43
C ASN A 88 5.88 -0.06 -0.66
N PHE A 89 4.85 0.79 -0.73
CA PHE A 89 4.82 1.89 -1.67
C PHE A 89 5.92 2.92 -1.37
N ASN A 90 6.09 3.28 -0.10
CA ASN A 90 7.14 4.21 0.33
C ASN A 90 8.53 3.74 -0.09
N SER A 91 8.86 2.46 0.14
CA SER A 91 10.18 1.91 -0.21
C SER A 91 10.49 1.93 -1.71
N LYS A 92 9.46 1.98 -2.57
CA LYS A 92 9.60 1.99 -4.04
C LYS A 92 9.51 3.39 -4.64
N SER A 93 8.81 4.32 -3.97
CA SER A 93 8.45 5.61 -4.55
C SER A 93 9.64 6.52 -4.87
N GLY A 94 10.80 6.33 -4.23
CA GLY A 94 11.98 7.18 -4.39
C GLY A 94 11.73 8.66 -4.03
N LEU A 95 10.54 8.97 -3.50
CA LEU A 95 10.17 10.28 -3.01
C LEU A 95 10.96 10.52 -1.72
N ALA A 96 11.66 11.65 -1.65
CA ALA A 96 12.23 12.10 -0.38
C ALA A 96 11.06 12.24 0.59
N VAL A 97 10.98 11.34 1.57
CA VAL A 97 9.91 11.25 2.58
C VAL A 97 10.01 12.46 3.52
N ASN A 98 9.67 13.64 3.01
CA ASN A 98 9.63 14.92 3.73
C ASN A 98 8.22 15.51 3.74
N GLU A 99 7.20 14.69 3.49
CA GLU A 99 5.80 15.10 3.63
C GLU A 99 5.27 14.73 5.01
N SER A 100 4.83 15.76 5.74
CA SER A 100 4.19 15.68 7.07
C SER A 100 3.06 14.66 7.15
N HIS A 101 2.42 14.34 6.02
CA HIS A 101 1.35 13.34 5.92
C HIS A 101 1.87 11.92 6.14
N ILE A 102 3.10 11.60 5.68
CA ILE A 102 3.71 10.28 5.89
C ILE A 102 4.21 10.15 7.33
N GLN A 103 4.73 11.22 7.92
CA GLN A 103 5.05 11.22 9.36
C GLN A 103 3.81 11.06 10.23
N THR A 104 2.71 11.73 9.89
CA THR A 104 1.40 11.55 10.55
C THR A 104 0.94 10.11 10.44
N LEU A 105 1.04 9.51 9.25
CA LEU A 105 0.70 8.12 9.02
C LEU A 105 1.58 7.17 9.85
N TYR A 106 2.90 7.37 9.89
CA TYR A 106 3.81 6.59 10.75
C TYR A 106 3.50 6.77 12.24
N ALA A 107 3.14 7.98 12.68
CA ALA A 107 2.77 8.25 14.06
C ALA A 107 1.44 7.55 14.43
N SER A 108 0.42 7.63 13.58
CA SER A 108 -0.85 6.93 13.76
C SER A 108 -0.67 5.41 13.74
N LEU A 109 0.24 4.90 12.90
CA LEU A 109 0.67 3.50 12.84
C LEU A 109 1.26 3.02 14.17
N ILE A 110 2.23 3.77 14.70
CA ILE A 110 2.89 3.46 15.97
C ILE A 110 1.86 3.48 17.10
N GLN A 111 0.96 4.47 17.12
CA GLN A 111 -0.09 4.56 18.13
C GLN A 111 -1.09 3.41 18.06
N ALA A 112 -1.53 3.00 16.87
CA ALA A 112 -2.47 1.89 16.72
C ALA A 112 -1.86 0.56 17.23
N ILE A 113 -0.59 0.30 16.90
CA ILE A 113 0.14 -0.89 17.37
C ILE A 113 0.32 -0.85 18.89
N GLN A 114 0.69 0.30 19.45
CA GLN A 114 0.86 0.48 20.89
C GLN A 114 -0.47 0.33 21.66
N SER A 115 -1.55 0.91 21.15
CA SER A 115 -2.88 0.78 21.76
C SER A 115 -3.39 -0.66 21.75
N THR A 116 -3.11 -1.41 20.67
CA THR A 116 -3.49 -2.83 20.58
C THR A 116 -2.69 -3.67 21.57
N ASN A 117 -1.39 -3.41 21.70
CA ASN A 117 -0.55 -4.07 22.72
C ASN A 117 -0.98 -3.72 24.15
N GLN A 118 -1.41 -2.48 24.39
CA GLN A 118 -1.90 -2.07 25.70
C GLN A 118 -3.23 -2.78 26.05
N ALA A 119 -4.17 -2.85 25.12
CA ALA A 119 -5.43 -3.57 25.32
C ALA A 119 -5.21 -5.07 25.61
N ILE A 120 -4.23 -5.70 24.94
CA ILE A 120 -3.86 -7.10 25.19
C ILE A 120 -3.18 -7.28 26.57
N SER A 121 -2.32 -6.33 26.96
CA SER A 121 -1.63 -6.34 28.26
C SER A 121 -2.59 -6.12 29.44
N GLU A 122 -3.62 -5.31 29.27
CA GLU A 122 -4.65 -5.06 30.29
C GLU A 122 -5.63 -6.25 30.44
N GLN A 123 -5.81 -7.04 29.38
CA GLN A 123 -6.64 -8.25 29.40
C GLN A 123 -5.95 -9.49 29.98
N THR A 124 -4.61 -9.50 30.06
CA THR A 124 -3.83 -10.60 30.64
C THR A 124 -3.43 -10.35 32.11
N SER A 125 -3.77 -9.19 32.67
CA SER A 125 -3.49 -8.82 34.06
C SER A 125 -4.68 -9.06 35.02
N VAL A 126 -5.62 -9.94 34.65
CA VAL A 126 -6.75 -10.40 35.49
C VAL A 126 -6.60 -11.87 35.83
#